data_AF-R9WF98-F1
#
_entry.id   AF-R9WF98-F1
#
_cell.length_a   1.000
_cell.length_b   1.000
_cell.length_c   1.000
_cell.angle_alpha   90.00
_cell.angle_beta   90.00
_cell.angle_gamma   90.00
#
_symmetry.space_group_name_H-M   'P 1'
#
loop_
_entity.id
_entity.type
_entity.pdbx_description
1 polymer ?
#
loop_
_entity_poly.entity_id
_entity_poly.type
_entity_poly.pdbx_seq_one_letter_code
_entity_poly.pdbx_strand_id
1 'polypeptide(L)'
;MYLANSQQVSFKDLAGLSFVVLNDIGPWKEIIQKYIPNAKFLYQEEWAALTEITKYSSFPYFSTNITTANPRQRTSKDDRVRLPITDEAATMTFYANYRKKQKSSLTPLLNEINQNWPNLS
;
A
#
# COMPACT_ATOMS: atom_id res chain seq x y z
N MET A 1 2.15 -20.60 3.17
CA MET A 1 2.07 -20.58 4.65
C MET A 1 3.37 -20.19 5.37
N TYR A 2 4.55 -20.10 4.71
CA TYR A 2 5.81 -19.82 5.42
C TYR A 2 5.96 -18.35 5.91
N LEU A 3 5.56 -17.37 5.11
CA LEU A 3 5.75 -15.94 5.44
C LEU A 3 4.71 -15.35 6.40
N ALA A 4 3.53 -15.98 6.53
CA ALA A 4 2.45 -15.48 7.39
C ALA A 4 2.78 -15.58 8.89
N ASN A 5 3.82 -16.32 9.25
CA ASN A 5 4.33 -16.42 10.62
C ASN A 5 5.45 -15.41 10.92
N SER A 6 5.94 -14.68 9.92
CA SER A 6 6.93 -13.61 10.11
C SER A 6 6.23 -12.34 10.59
N GLN A 7 6.90 -11.53 11.41
CA GLN A 7 6.36 -10.22 11.86
C GLN A 7 6.53 -9.11 10.81
N GLN A 8 7.45 -9.29 9.85
CA GLN A 8 7.82 -8.34 8.80
C GLN A 8 8.47 -9.10 7.63
N VAL A 9 8.56 -8.47 6.46
CA VAL A 9 9.15 -9.05 5.24
C VAL A 9 9.96 -8.03 4.46
N SER A 10 10.86 -8.48 3.59
CA SER A 10 11.49 -7.66 2.55
C SER A 10 10.88 -7.96 1.17
N PHE A 11 11.14 -7.11 0.17
CA PHE A 11 10.74 -7.36 -1.21
C PHE A 11 11.36 -8.65 -1.77
N LYS A 12 12.56 -9.05 -1.30
CA LYS A 12 13.19 -10.31 -1.71
C LYS A 12 12.46 -11.53 -1.15
N ASP A 13 11.90 -11.44 0.05
CA ASP A 13 11.11 -12.53 0.64
C ASP A 13 9.82 -12.78 -0.14
N LEU A 14 9.36 -11.77 -0.88
CA LEU A 14 8.17 -11.81 -1.74
C LEU A 14 8.44 -12.40 -3.14
N ALA A 15 9.67 -12.80 -3.42
CA ALA A 15 10.08 -13.30 -4.73
C ALA A 15 9.24 -14.50 -5.20
N GLY A 16 8.88 -14.52 -6.48
CA GLY A 16 8.13 -15.63 -7.08
C GLY A 16 6.64 -15.71 -6.69
N LEU A 17 6.16 -14.88 -5.77
CA LEU A 17 4.76 -14.87 -5.36
C LEU A 17 3.87 -14.23 -6.42
N SER A 18 2.57 -14.53 -6.35
CA SER A 18 1.54 -13.91 -7.18
C SER A 18 0.69 -12.97 -6.33
N PHE A 19 0.46 -11.76 -6.82
CA PHE A 19 -0.27 -10.71 -6.11
C PHE A 19 -1.47 -10.24 -6.91
N VAL A 20 -2.57 -9.93 -6.23
CA VAL A 20 -3.67 -9.13 -6.81
C VAL A 20 -3.38 -7.67 -6.53
N VAL A 21 -3.39 -6.82 -7.55
CA VAL A 21 -2.96 -5.42 -7.43
C VAL A 21 -3.89 -4.53 -8.23
N LEU A 22 -4.17 -3.31 -7.75
CA LEU A 22 -4.84 -2.32 -8.59
C LEU A 22 -3.90 -1.78 -9.67
N ASN A 23 -4.46 -1.44 -10.83
CA ASN A 23 -3.67 -0.94 -11.93
C ASN A 23 -3.11 0.47 -11.65
N ASP A 24 -3.95 1.37 -11.16
CA ASP A 24 -3.65 2.79 -10.94
C ASP A 24 -3.15 3.08 -9.51
N ILE A 25 -2.02 2.47 -9.15
CA ILE A 25 -1.35 2.68 -7.84
C ILE A 25 -0.18 3.67 -7.91
N GLY A 26 -0.02 4.37 -9.04
CA GLY A 26 1.04 5.36 -9.23
C GLY A 26 2.46 4.75 -9.13
N PRO A 27 3.44 5.44 -8.51
CA PRO A 27 4.84 5.00 -8.47
C PRO A 27 5.05 3.63 -7.82
N TRP A 28 4.11 3.18 -6.98
CA TRP A 28 4.17 1.85 -6.36
C TRP A 28 4.23 0.72 -7.39
N LYS A 29 3.64 0.90 -8.58
CA LYS A 29 3.66 -0.10 -9.65
C LYS A 29 5.09 -0.42 -10.09
N GLU A 30 5.90 0.61 -10.32
CA GLU A 30 7.30 0.44 -10.71
C GLU A 30 8.14 -0.12 -9.57
N ILE A 31 7.89 0.33 -8.33
CA ILE A 31 8.61 -0.14 -7.14
C ILE A 31 8.44 -1.65 -6.97
N ILE A 32 7.20 -2.17 -6.93
CA ILE A 32 6.97 -3.60 -6.70
C ILE A 32 7.50 -4.46 -7.86
N GLN A 33 7.41 -3.98 -9.11
CA GLN A 33 7.95 -4.67 -10.27
C GLN A 33 9.48 -4.72 -10.27
N LYS A 34 10.13 -3.64 -9.82
CA LYS A 34 11.59 -3.54 -9.78
C LYS A 34 12.20 -4.35 -8.64
N TYR A 35 11.60 -4.31 -7.46
CA TYR A 35 12.21 -4.84 -6.24
C TYR A 35 11.78 -6.26 -5.87
N ILE A 36 10.66 -6.77 -6.40
CA ILE A 36 10.19 -8.14 -6.13
C ILE A 36 10.52 -9.04 -7.33
N PRO A 37 11.63 -9.81 -7.28
CA PRO A 37 12.05 -10.60 -8.42
C PRO A 37 11.10 -11.75 -8.69
N ASN A 38 10.84 -12.02 -9.97
CA ASN A 38 10.02 -13.14 -10.44
C ASN A 38 8.56 -13.15 -9.93
N ALA A 39 8.06 -12.04 -9.38
CA ALA A 39 6.66 -11.95 -8.97
C ALA A 39 5.71 -11.87 -10.16
N LYS A 40 4.48 -12.35 -9.95
CA LYS A 40 3.37 -12.22 -10.91
C LYS A 40 2.34 -11.25 -10.36
N PHE A 41 1.90 -10.29 -11.16
CA PHE A 41 0.94 -9.29 -10.74
C PHE A 41 -0.35 -9.42 -11.56
N LEU A 42 -1.46 -9.72 -10.89
CA LEU A 42 -2.80 -9.79 -11.46
C LEU A 42 -3.46 -8.41 -11.30
N TYR A 43 -3.21 -7.53 -12.26
CA TYR A 43 -3.74 -6.16 -12.23
C TYR A 43 -5.26 -6.11 -12.41
N GLN A 44 -5.93 -5.33 -11.57
CA GLN A 44 -7.36 -5.07 -11.62
C GLN A 44 -7.60 -3.58 -11.84
N GLU A 45 -8.47 -3.23 -12.78
CA GLU A 45 -8.85 -1.83 -13.04
C GLU A 45 -9.80 -1.31 -11.94
N GLU A 46 -10.66 -2.19 -11.42
CA GLU A 46 -11.72 -1.80 -10.50
C GLU A 46 -11.53 -2.39 -9.09
N TRP A 47 -11.85 -1.58 -8.08
CA TRP A 47 -11.87 -2.02 -6.68
C TRP A 47 -12.84 -3.18 -6.42
N ALA A 48 -13.97 -3.23 -7.14
CA ALA A 48 -14.94 -4.31 -7.01
C ALA A 48 -14.34 -5.66 -7.44
N ALA A 49 -13.61 -5.68 -8.55
CA ALA A 49 -12.90 -6.87 -9.03
C ALA A 49 -11.82 -7.33 -8.03
N LEU A 50 -11.00 -6.41 -7.52
CA LEU A 50 -10.02 -6.74 -6.48
C LEU A 50 -10.70 -7.32 -5.23
N THR A 51 -11.80 -6.70 -4.78
CA THR A 51 -12.54 -7.14 -3.59
C THR A 51 -13.11 -8.54 -3.78
N GLU A 52 -13.71 -8.83 -4.93
CA GLU A 52 -14.29 -10.13 -5.22
C GLU A 52 -13.20 -11.22 -5.33
N ILE A 53 -12.09 -10.96 -6.03
CA ILE A 53 -10.99 -11.93 -6.14
C ILE A 53 -10.37 -12.21 -4.77
N THR A 54 -10.14 -11.16 -3.97
CA THR A 54 -9.49 -11.30 -2.65
C THR A 54 -10.41 -11.91 -1.57
N LYS A 55 -11.72 -12.01 -1.84
CA LYS A 55 -12.69 -12.75 -1.02
C LYS A 55 -12.64 -14.25 -1.25
N TYR A 56 -12.30 -14.70 -2.47
CA TYR A 56 -12.29 -16.12 -2.84
C TYR A 56 -10.89 -16.68 -3.12
N SER A 57 -9.84 -15.88 -2.98
CA SER A 57 -8.45 -16.30 -3.13
C SER A 57 -7.61 -15.94 -1.91
N SER A 58 -6.50 -16.65 -1.75
CA SER A 58 -5.47 -16.38 -0.73
C SER A 58 -4.30 -15.55 -1.27
N PHE A 59 -4.46 -14.95 -2.45
CA PHE A 59 -3.40 -14.11 -3.01
C PHE A 59 -3.15 -12.88 -2.13
N PRO A 60 -1.88 -12.56 -1.83
CA PRO A 60 -1.54 -11.31 -1.17
C PRO A 60 -1.85 -10.10 -2.05
N TYR A 61 -2.08 -8.96 -1.41
CA TYR A 61 -2.15 -7.64 -2.04
C TYR A 61 -1.45 -6.60 -1.16
N PHE A 62 -1.13 -5.46 -1.76
CA PHE A 62 -0.44 -4.37 -1.09
C PHE A 62 -1.42 -3.37 -0.50
N SER A 63 -1.06 -2.78 0.63
CA SER A 63 -1.74 -1.65 1.25
C SER A 63 -0.72 -0.68 1.83
N THR A 64 -1.02 0.61 1.82
CA THR A 64 -0.21 1.64 2.50
C THR A 64 -0.84 2.03 3.81
N ASN A 65 -0.05 2.53 4.74
CA ASN A 65 -0.51 3.10 6.01
C ASN A 65 -1.65 4.14 5.82
N ILE A 66 -1.64 4.93 4.74
CA ILE A 66 -2.74 5.85 4.37
C ILE A 66 -4.01 5.09 3.99
N THR A 67 -3.94 4.11 3.09
CA THR A 67 -5.11 3.32 2.68
C THR A 67 -5.70 2.50 3.83
N THR A 68 -4.89 2.15 4.83
CA THR A 68 -5.37 1.44 6.01
C THR A 68 -6.29 2.27 6.90
N ALA A 69 -6.16 3.61 6.87
CA ALA A 69 -7.04 4.53 7.58
C ALA A 69 -8.46 4.60 6.96
N ASN A 70 -8.65 4.04 5.77
CA ASN A 70 -9.95 3.85 5.13
C ASN A 70 -10.27 2.35 5.03
N PRO A 71 -10.79 1.73 6.11
CA PRO A 71 -10.95 0.29 6.23
C PRO A 71 -12.15 -0.22 5.44
N ARG A 72 -12.28 0.14 4.15
CA ARG A 72 -13.29 -0.45 3.27
C ARG A 72 -13.05 -1.96 3.17
N GLN A 73 -13.78 -2.64 4.05
CA GLN A 73 -14.22 -4.03 4.09
C GLN A 73 -13.15 -5.08 3.82
N ARG A 74 -12.31 -5.33 4.83
CA ARG A 74 -11.91 -6.73 5.07
C ARG A 74 -13.17 -7.50 5.40
N THR A 75 -13.52 -8.47 4.57
CA THR A 75 -14.65 -9.37 4.88
C THR A 75 -14.31 -10.15 6.16
N SER A 76 -15.31 -10.58 6.93
CA SER A 76 -15.09 -11.34 8.17
C SER A 76 -14.38 -12.70 7.97
N LYS A 77 -14.10 -13.09 6.72
CA LYS A 77 -13.42 -14.33 6.31
C LYS A 77 -12.02 -14.09 5.73
N ASP A 78 -11.50 -12.89 5.88
CA ASP A 78 -10.17 -12.53 5.42
C ASP A 78 -9.11 -12.91 6.45
N ASP A 79 -8.50 -14.09 6.28
CA ASP A 79 -7.48 -14.64 7.18
C ASP A 79 -6.06 -14.07 6.92
N ARG A 80 -5.92 -13.06 6.05
CA ARG A 80 -4.59 -12.49 5.73
C ARG A 80 -4.04 -11.71 6.91
N VAL A 81 -2.72 -11.68 7.05
CA VAL A 81 -2.03 -10.82 8.01
C VAL A 81 -1.37 -9.67 7.28
N ARG A 82 -1.35 -8.48 7.89
CA ARG A 82 -0.61 -7.34 7.36
C ARG A 82 0.83 -7.44 7.83
N LEU A 83 1.75 -7.56 6.87
CA LEU A 83 3.18 -7.62 7.15
C LEU A 83 3.83 -6.34 6.63
N PRO A 84 4.50 -5.55 7.48
CA PRO A 84 5.27 -4.41 7.03
C PRO A 84 6.43 -4.87 6.14
N ILE A 85 6.70 -4.08 5.09
CA ILE A 85 7.85 -4.27 4.20
C ILE A 85 8.99 -3.39 4.70
N THR A 86 10.16 -3.97 4.96
CA THR A 86 11.25 -3.28 5.66
C THR A 86 12.20 -2.53 4.74
N ASP A 87 12.18 -2.80 3.43
CA ASP A 87 13.04 -2.11 2.46
C ASP A 87 12.76 -0.61 2.45
N GLU A 88 13.80 0.22 2.37
CA GLU A 88 13.65 1.68 2.29
C GLU A 88 12.76 2.11 1.13
N ALA A 89 12.81 1.39 0.01
CA ALA A 89 11.97 1.62 -1.16
C ALA A 89 10.47 1.37 -0.92
N ALA A 90 10.08 0.76 0.21
CA ALA A 90 8.70 0.62 0.64
C ALA A 90 8.15 1.87 1.36
N THR A 91 8.94 2.96 1.43
CA THR A 91 8.53 4.25 1.99
C THR A 91 8.52 5.32 0.92
N MET A 92 7.57 6.27 1.02
CA MET A 92 7.45 7.39 0.10
C MET A 92 7.21 8.70 0.85
N THR A 93 8.00 9.72 0.54
CA THR A 93 7.82 11.07 1.08
C THR A 93 6.77 11.82 0.26
N PHE A 94 5.74 12.33 0.93
CA PHE A 94 4.72 13.17 0.31
C PHE A 94 5.08 14.65 0.48
N TYR A 95 4.86 15.43 -0.59
CA TYR A 95 5.12 16.87 -0.60
C TYR A 95 3.86 17.63 -0.96
N ALA A 96 3.61 18.75 -0.28
CA ALA A 96 2.60 19.72 -0.69
C ALA A 96 3.23 20.76 -1.64
N ASN A 97 2.72 20.85 -2.87
CA ASN A 97 3.16 21.85 -3.85
C ASN A 97 2.11 22.96 -3.99
N TYR A 98 2.53 24.21 -3.77
CA TYR A 98 1.66 25.39 -3.86
C TYR A 98 2.46 26.65 -4.22
N ARG A 99 1.78 27.68 -4.75
CA ARG A 99 2.43 28.95 -5.09
C ARG A 99 2.84 29.68 -3.82
N LYS A 100 4.05 30.26 -3.80
CA LYS A 100 4.58 31.02 -2.64
C LYS A 100 3.60 32.08 -2.09
N LYS A 101 2.87 32.77 -2.98
CA LYS A 101 1.87 33.79 -2.60
C LYS A 101 0.69 33.23 -1.79
N GLN A 102 0.40 31.93 -1.89
CA GLN A 102 -0.70 31.26 -1.18
C GLN A 102 -0.27 30.67 0.17
N LYS A 103 1.02 30.77 0.54
CA LYS A 103 1.57 30.17 1.76
C LYS A 103 0.75 30.54 3.00
N SER A 104 0.51 31.82 3.24
CA SER A 104 -0.21 32.28 4.44
C SER A 104 -1.61 31.68 4.55
N SER A 105 -2.34 31.63 3.45
CA SER A 105 -3.70 31.05 3.39
C SER A 105 -3.71 29.54 3.55
N LEU A 106 -2.66 28.83 3.13
CA LEU A 106 -2.58 27.38 3.18
C LEU A 106 -1.94 26.85 4.47
N THR A 107 -1.17 27.66 5.19
CA THR A 107 -0.50 27.26 6.45
C THR A 107 -1.44 26.55 7.43
N PRO A 108 -2.69 27.02 7.70
CA PRO A 108 -3.58 26.32 8.62
C PRO A 108 -3.87 24.88 8.18
N LEU A 109 -4.21 24.68 6.90
CA LEU A 109 -4.48 23.36 6.32
C LEU A 109 -3.22 22.48 6.33
N LEU A 110 -2.05 23.03 5.99
CA LEU A 110 -0.79 22.27 6.00
C LEU A 110 -0.42 21.82 7.42
N ASN A 111 -0.68 22.66 8.42
CA ASN A 111 -0.48 22.29 9.82
C ASN A 111 -1.45 21.18 10.23
N GLU A 112 -2.72 21.27 9.84
CA GLU A 112 -3.71 20.23 10.10
C GLU A 112 -3.34 18.89 9.44
N ILE A 113 -2.93 18.91 8.17
CA ILE A 113 -2.44 17.72 7.46
C ILE A 113 -1.23 17.14 8.17
N ASN A 114 -0.27 17.95 8.60
CA ASN A 114 0.92 17.45 9.30
C ASN A 114 0.58 16.87 10.69
N GLN A 115 -0.38 17.46 11.42
CA GLN A 115 -0.81 16.97 12.73
C GLN A 115 -1.58 15.64 12.63
N ASN A 116 -2.40 15.50 11.59
CA ASN A 116 -3.21 14.31 11.34
C ASN A 116 -2.55 13.32 10.38
N TRP A 117 -1.34 13.61 9.89
CA TRP A 117 -0.61 12.70 9.04
C TRP A 117 -0.45 11.40 9.81
N PRO A 118 -0.75 10.24 9.22
CA PRO A 118 -0.70 8.98 9.94
C PRO A 118 0.70 8.75 10.51
N ASN A 119 0.89 9.08 11.79
CA ASN A 119 2.02 8.64 12.61
C ASN A 119 1.76 7.18 12.95
N LEU A 120 1.95 6.34 11.94
CA LEU A 120 1.89 4.89 12.07
C LEU A 120 3.34 4.43 12.10
N SER A 121 3.97 4.65 13.26
CA SER A 121 5.21 3.97 13.66
C SER A 121 4.96 2.49 13.83
#